data_AF-A0A3D1MAL5-F1
#
_entry.id   AF-A0A3D1MAL5-F1
#
_cell.length_a   1.000
_cell.length_b   1.000
_cell.length_c   1.000
_cell.angle_alpha   90.00
_cell.angle_beta   90.00
_cell.angle_gamma   90.00
#
_symmetry.space_group_name_H-M   'P 1'
#
loop_
_entity.id
_entity.type
_entity.pdbx_description
1 polymer ?
#
loop_
_entity_poly.entity_id
_entity_poly.type
_entity_poly.pdbx_seq_one_letter_code
_entity_poly.pdbx_strand_id
1 'polypeptide(L)'
;MGGGGGAADVGNGDGTWDGNNAGNGGGIVILSAPTIHGLNGQISARGASVTQTTNDDGGSGGGAGGSVFLDAETLSGVMTIDVRGGAGGDVFDGIRCPGPGGGGGGGAVLTNMSSLPASFVVDLSPGVNGVNLVASCDDVTGGAIAGDQGKVFGERTLSRMDIPFQPITLDNAFLPDTLCPGDSIVLDARATASHPLIWAWSNNASTESTASYQPSNTSLISTTISYSDLTGSCDSSFDLLITVNQALISFDQFPEDPLQIGDTARVTANVASSEPIAQWNWEMGEGFLSADSNLLLVSPPYSRSFCLNAVDEEGCLFQACESVFIDRILVVLPDAFSPNGDGLNDVYEVFPHPNLQVVSQKIFNRWGEEVASIDGLNFWDGRWEGEDQPAETYLIYIVSENIYTGFRQAQYGRLSLIR
;
A
#
# COMPACT_ATOMS: atom_id res chain seq x y z
N MET A 1 14.03 41.86 -16.20
CA MET A 1 14.71 41.33 -17.41
C MET A 1 15.06 42.50 -18.31
N GLY A 2 16.22 42.45 -18.97
CA GLY A 2 16.52 43.40 -20.03
C GLY A 2 15.75 43.03 -21.30
N GLY A 3 15.14 44.01 -21.97
CA GLY A 3 14.58 43.81 -23.31
C GLY A 3 15.68 43.58 -24.35
N GLY A 4 15.38 42.80 -25.39
CA GLY A 4 16.24 42.72 -26.57
C GLY A 4 16.24 44.03 -27.37
N GLY A 5 17.30 44.28 -28.13
CA GLY A 5 17.35 45.44 -29.03
C GLY A 5 16.39 45.29 -30.22
N GLY A 6 16.08 46.40 -30.89
CA GLY A 6 15.37 46.37 -32.17
C GLY A 6 16.25 45.80 -33.27
N ALA A 7 15.72 44.89 -34.09
CA ALA A 7 16.45 44.36 -35.25
C ALA A 7 16.60 45.45 -36.33
N ALA A 8 17.65 45.32 -37.13
CA ALA A 8 17.84 46.13 -38.33
C ALA A 8 16.69 45.91 -39.33
N ASP A 9 16.38 46.94 -40.12
CA ASP A 9 15.54 46.78 -41.30
C ASP A 9 16.26 45.87 -42.32
N VAL A 10 15.49 45.10 -43.10
CA VAL A 10 16.02 44.27 -44.20
C VAL A 10 15.17 44.55 -45.42
N GLY A 11 15.67 45.35 -46.36
CA GLY A 11 14.79 46.04 -47.30
C GLY A 11 15.35 46.43 -48.67
N ASN A 12 16.35 45.73 -49.22
CA ASN A 12 16.94 46.07 -50.52
C ASN A 12 16.36 45.30 -51.72
N GLY A 13 15.50 44.29 -51.53
CA GLY A 13 14.79 43.62 -52.64
C GLY A 13 15.70 42.92 -53.67
N ASP A 14 17.00 42.82 -53.41
CA ASP A 14 18.05 42.28 -54.28
C ASP A 14 18.53 40.89 -53.85
N GLY A 15 18.00 40.36 -52.75
CA GLY A 15 18.31 39.03 -52.23
C GLY A 15 19.59 38.93 -51.41
N THR A 16 20.23 40.05 -51.07
CA THR A 16 21.36 40.09 -50.12
C THR A 16 20.85 40.28 -48.68
N TRP A 17 21.49 39.63 -47.70
CA TRP A 17 21.05 39.61 -46.30
C TRP A 17 22.03 40.45 -45.47
N ASP A 18 21.82 41.76 -45.49
CA ASP A 18 22.79 42.73 -44.94
C ASP A 18 22.40 43.24 -43.52
N GLY A 19 21.28 42.75 -42.97
CA GLY A 19 20.81 43.07 -41.62
C GLY A 19 21.58 42.33 -40.51
N ASN A 20 21.89 43.02 -39.41
CA ASN A 20 22.53 42.43 -38.23
C ASN A 20 21.51 42.07 -37.13
N ASN A 21 21.84 41.05 -36.35
CA ASN A 21 21.05 40.65 -35.19
C ASN A 21 21.16 41.71 -34.08
N ALA A 22 20.03 42.04 -33.46
CA ALA A 22 19.99 42.92 -32.31
C ALA A 22 20.69 42.31 -31.08
N GLY A 23 21.14 43.18 -30.17
CA GLY A 23 21.72 42.76 -28.92
C GLY A 23 20.72 42.03 -28.02
N ASN A 24 21.13 40.87 -27.50
CA ASN A 24 20.38 40.13 -26.48
C ASN A 24 20.28 40.95 -25.18
N GLY A 25 19.08 40.98 -24.59
CA GLY A 25 18.87 41.57 -23.26
C GLY A 25 19.56 40.77 -22.15
N GLY A 26 19.92 41.45 -21.07
CA GLY A 26 20.50 40.85 -19.89
C GLY A 26 19.51 40.01 -19.07
N GLY A 27 20.01 38.95 -18.44
CA GLY A 27 19.23 38.00 -17.63
C GLY A 27 18.83 38.51 -16.24
N ILE A 28 18.32 37.60 -15.41
CA ILE A 28 18.04 37.85 -13.98
C ILE A 28 18.97 37.00 -13.13
N VAL A 29 19.57 37.61 -12.11
CA VAL A 29 20.30 36.90 -11.05
C VAL A 29 19.64 37.22 -9.71
N ILE A 30 19.32 36.19 -8.93
CA ILE A 30 18.79 36.34 -7.57
C ILE A 30 19.73 35.59 -6.62
N LEU A 31 20.32 36.30 -5.66
CA LEU A 31 21.08 35.71 -4.57
C LEU A 31 20.32 35.94 -3.27
N SER A 32 19.99 34.84 -2.58
CA SER A 32 19.27 34.88 -1.31
C SER A 32 19.96 33.99 -0.28
N ALA A 33 20.55 34.61 0.75
CA ALA A 33 21.28 33.93 1.81
C ALA A 33 21.42 34.86 3.03
N PRO A 34 21.56 34.34 4.27
CA PRO A 34 21.78 35.20 5.44
C PRO A 34 22.99 36.13 5.28
N THR A 35 24.06 35.64 4.65
CA THR A 35 25.28 36.41 4.36
C THR A 35 25.72 36.17 2.92
N ILE A 36 26.05 37.26 2.21
CA ILE A 36 26.73 37.21 0.91
C ILE A 36 28.09 37.88 1.08
N HIS A 37 29.15 37.09 0.92
CA HIS A 37 30.53 37.55 1.03
C HIS A 37 31.19 37.61 -0.36
N GLY A 38 31.49 38.82 -0.84
CA GLY A 38 32.16 39.05 -2.12
C GLY A 38 33.64 38.69 -2.08
N LEU A 39 34.10 37.90 -3.05
CA LEU A 39 35.49 37.43 -3.19
C LEU A 39 36.22 38.10 -4.35
N ASN A 40 36.00 39.39 -4.58
CA ASN A 40 36.46 40.14 -5.77
C ASN A 40 35.93 39.57 -7.11
N GLY A 41 34.81 38.83 -7.07
CA GLY A 41 34.16 38.27 -8.25
C GLY A 41 33.19 39.25 -8.93
N GLN A 42 32.69 38.87 -10.10
CA GLN A 42 31.69 39.64 -10.86
C GLN A 42 30.39 38.84 -11.03
N ILE A 43 29.25 39.49 -10.74
CA ILE A 43 27.93 39.08 -11.23
C ILE A 43 27.65 39.89 -12.49
N SER A 44 27.37 39.22 -13.61
CA SER A 44 27.08 39.89 -14.87
C SER A 44 25.69 39.53 -15.36
N ALA A 45 24.86 40.55 -15.54
CA ALA A 45 23.60 40.48 -16.25
C ALA A 45 23.52 41.59 -17.29
N ARG A 46 24.66 41.98 -17.88
CA ARG A 46 24.72 43.04 -18.90
C ARG A 46 24.00 42.64 -20.19
N GLY A 47 23.49 43.64 -20.90
CA GLY A 47 23.00 43.49 -22.26
C GLY A 47 24.15 43.31 -23.27
N ALA A 48 23.88 42.57 -24.33
CA ALA A 48 24.86 42.34 -25.40
C ALA A 48 24.95 43.56 -26.32
N SER A 49 26.19 43.93 -26.65
CA SER A 49 26.46 44.97 -27.67
C SER A 49 26.38 44.35 -29.05
N VAL A 50 25.89 45.12 -30.02
CA VAL A 50 25.93 44.73 -31.43
C VAL A 50 27.35 44.95 -31.93
N THR A 51 27.98 43.90 -32.46
CA THR A 51 29.37 43.95 -32.95
C THR A 51 29.48 43.93 -34.47
N GLN A 52 28.35 43.82 -35.16
CA GLN A 52 28.30 43.76 -36.62
C GLN A 52 27.91 45.13 -37.15
N THR A 53 28.53 45.54 -38.26
CA THR A 53 28.21 46.77 -38.98
C THR A 53 27.30 46.42 -40.16
N THR A 54 26.21 47.13 -40.36
CA THR A 54 25.38 46.98 -41.57
C THR A 54 25.83 47.95 -42.66
N ASN A 55 25.75 47.51 -43.91
CA ASN A 55 25.70 48.39 -45.08
C ASN A 55 24.23 48.54 -45.49
N ASP A 56 23.91 49.61 -46.21
CA ASP A 56 22.64 49.80 -46.90
C ASP A 56 21.39 50.09 -46.04
N ASP A 57 21.28 49.48 -44.86
CA ASP A 57 20.13 49.53 -43.95
C ASP A 57 20.49 50.06 -42.55
N GLY A 58 19.46 50.39 -41.76
CA GLY A 58 19.61 50.90 -40.39
C GLY A 58 20.25 49.88 -39.42
N GLY A 59 21.05 50.36 -38.47
CA GLY A 59 21.75 49.50 -37.52
C GLY A 59 20.81 48.93 -36.43
N SER A 60 21.04 47.70 -35.99
CA SER A 60 20.27 47.11 -34.87
C SER A 60 20.63 47.68 -33.50
N GLY A 61 19.66 47.70 -32.59
CA GLY A 61 19.82 48.21 -31.24
C GLY A 61 20.60 47.27 -30.32
N GLY A 62 21.29 47.87 -29.34
CA GLY A 62 21.94 47.14 -28.25
C GLY A 62 20.94 46.55 -27.27
N GLY A 63 21.28 45.42 -26.64
CA GLY A 63 20.42 44.79 -25.64
C GLY A 63 20.40 45.57 -24.33
N ALA A 64 19.26 45.66 -23.66
CA ALA A 64 19.19 46.32 -22.35
C ALA A 64 19.85 45.47 -21.25
N GLY A 65 20.38 46.13 -20.23
CA GLY A 65 20.89 45.50 -19.02
C GLY A 65 19.81 44.74 -18.25
N GLY A 66 20.22 43.67 -17.60
CA GLY A 66 19.37 42.75 -16.85
C GLY A 66 19.09 43.22 -15.43
N SER A 67 18.78 42.27 -14.54
CA SER A 67 18.46 42.59 -13.15
C SER A 67 19.19 41.69 -12.18
N VAL A 68 19.73 42.25 -11.10
CA VAL A 68 20.38 41.51 -10.02
C VAL A 68 19.67 41.84 -8.71
N PHE A 69 19.21 40.82 -7.98
CA PHE A 69 18.63 40.99 -6.64
C PHE A 69 19.52 40.35 -5.57
N LEU A 70 19.88 41.13 -4.56
CA LEU A 70 20.65 40.68 -3.40
C LEU A 70 19.76 40.73 -2.16
N ASP A 71 19.42 39.56 -1.64
CA ASP A 71 18.63 39.35 -0.43
C ASP A 71 19.51 38.76 0.67
N ALA A 72 20.04 39.61 1.55
CA ALA A 72 20.89 39.17 2.64
C ALA A 72 20.76 40.07 3.88
N GLU A 73 21.05 39.52 5.05
CA GLU A 73 21.17 40.30 6.28
C GLU A 73 22.53 41.00 6.33
N THR A 74 23.56 40.36 5.76
CA THR A 74 24.94 40.88 5.74
C THR A 74 25.54 40.79 4.34
N LEU A 75 25.95 41.94 3.78
CA LEU A 75 26.84 42.02 2.62
C LEU A 75 28.25 42.41 3.08
N SER A 76 29.24 41.61 2.72
CA SER A 76 30.64 41.81 3.12
C SER A 76 31.60 41.47 1.98
N GLY A 77 32.88 41.82 2.13
CA GLY A 77 33.87 41.62 1.07
C GLY A 77 33.70 42.59 -0.11
N VAL A 78 34.23 42.22 -1.27
CA VAL A 78 34.24 43.05 -2.49
C VAL A 78 33.59 42.29 -3.64
N MET A 79 32.72 42.95 -4.40
CA MET A 79 32.02 42.34 -5.53
C MET A 79 31.75 43.38 -6.61
N THR A 80 31.81 42.96 -7.88
CA THR A 80 31.39 43.79 -9.01
C THR A 80 30.05 43.28 -9.56
N ILE A 81 29.12 44.19 -9.84
CA ILE A 81 27.83 43.86 -10.45
C ILE A 81 27.73 44.61 -11.78
N ASP A 82 27.83 43.91 -12.91
CA ASP A 82 27.74 44.48 -14.26
C ASP A 82 26.33 44.25 -14.82
N VAL A 83 25.52 45.30 -14.84
CA VAL A 83 24.18 45.30 -15.42
C VAL A 83 24.08 46.33 -16.55
N ARG A 84 25.20 46.65 -17.22
CA ARG A 84 25.20 47.64 -18.29
C ARG A 84 24.31 47.30 -19.47
N GLY A 85 23.87 48.33 -20.18
CA GLY A 85 23.30 48.18 -21.51
C GLY A 85 24.37 47.89 -22.58
N GLY A 86 23.99 47.20 -23.64
CA GLY A 86 24.85 46.95 -24.79
C GLY A 86 24.86 48.10 -25.78
N ALA A 87 25.98 48.33 -26.48
CA ALA A 87 26.05 49.32 -27.54
C ALA A 87 25.19 48.93 -28.76
N GLY A 88 24.60 49.94 -29.42
CA GLY A 88 23.93 49.78 -30.70
C GLY A 88 24.90 49.54 -31.85
N GLY A 89 24.40 49.00 -32.96
CA GLY A 89 25.22 48.65 -34.12
C GLY A 89 25.61 49.87 -34.94
N ASP A 90 26.87 49.88 -35.39
CA ASP A 90 27.36 50.86 -36.35
C ASP A 90 26.83 50.57 -37.76
N VAL A 91 26.86 51.59 -38.62
CA VAL A 91 26.49 51.48 -40.04
C VAL A 91 27.62 52.02 -40.93
N PHE A 92 27.73 51.48 -42.15
CA PHE A 92 28.72 51.89 -43.13
C PHE A 92 28.06 52.10 -44.50
N ASP A 93 27.39 53.25 -44.67
CA ASP A 93 26.82 53.66 -45.96
C ASP A 93 26.86 55.19 -46.11
N GLY A 94 27.57 55.64 -47.15
CA GLY A 94 27.78 57.05 -47.50
C GLY A 94 26.80 57.62 -48.53
N ILE A 95 25.93 56.80 -49.11
CA ILE A 95 24.99 57.17 -50.17
C ILE A 95 23.59 57.41 -49.57
N ARG A 96 23.11 56.50 -48.72
CA ARG A 96 21.79 56.63 -48.06
C ARG A 96 21.84 57.25 -46.67
N CYS A 97 23.03 57.27 -46.04
CA CYS A 97 23.24 57.68 -44.65
C CYS A 97 22.16 57.09 -43.70
N PRO A 98 22.00 55.76 -43.60
CA PRO A 98 21.06 55.16 -42.66
C PRO A 98 21.44 55.50 -41.22
N GLY A 99 20.45 55.46 -40.32
CA GLY A 99 20.69 55.68 -38.89
C GLY A 99 21.33 54.45 -38.23
N PRO A 100 22.32 54.63 -37.33
CA PRO A 100 22.86 53.53 -36.53
C PRO A 100 21.85 53.01 -35.50
N GLY A 101 22.22 51.93 -34.82
CA GLY A 101 21.41 51.35 -33.76
C GLY A 101 21.43 52.17 -32.47
N GLY A 102 20.29 52.24 -31.78
CA GLY A 102 20.21 52.81 -30.43
C GLY A 102 20.94 51.95 -29.39
N GLY A 103 21.43 52.59 -28.32
CA GLY A 103 22.06 51.89 -27.20
C GLY A 103 21.01 51.25 -26.28
N GLY A 104 21.33 50.08 -25.71
CA GLY A 104 20.48 49.44 -24.71
C GLY A 104 20.50 50.21 -23.38
N GLY A 105 19.36 50.28 -22.68
CA GLY A 105 19.31 50.87 -21.33
C GLY A 105 20.14 50.09 -20.30
N GLY A 106 20.67 50.77 -19.29
CA GLY A 106 21.29 50.13 -18.12
C GLY A 106 20.26 49.35 -17.30
N GLY A 107 20.71 48.31 -16.62
CA GLY A 107 19.88 47.39 -15.86
C GLY A 107 19.58 47.86 -14.44
N ALA A 108 19.00 46.95 -13.65
CA ALA A 108 18.55 47.24 -12.30
C ALA A 108 19.28 46.37 -11.26
N VAL A 109 19.73 46.97 -10.18
CA VAL A 109 20.18 46.22 -8.99
C VAL A 109 19.22 46.48 -7.86
N LEU A 110 18.67 45.43 -7.29
CA LEU A 110 17.70 45.50 -6.22
C LEU A 110 18.33 44.89 -4.96
N THR A 111 18.01 45.42 -3.78
CA THR A 111 18.45 44.83 -2.50
C THR A 111 17.43 45.04 -1.40
N ASN A 112 17.36 44.11 -0.45
CA ASN A 112 16.56 44.23 0.78
C ASN A 112 17.10 45.27 1.76
N MET A 113 18.36 45.70 1.60
CA MET A 113 18.98 46.75 2.41
C MET A 113 18.62 48.16 1.89
N SER A 114 18.83 49.20 2.70
CA SER A 114 18.60 50.59 2.29
C SER A 114 19.52 51.05 1.15
N SER A 115 20.75 50.53 1.12
CA SER A 115 21.75 50.78 0.08
C SER A 115 22.80 49.66 0.05
N LEU A 116 23.51 49.52 -1.07
CA LEU A 116 24.64 48.60 -1.18
C LEU A 116 25.89 49.17 -0.47
N PRO A 117 26.74 48.33 0.13
CA PRO A 117 28.04 48.77 0.64
C PRO A 117 28.93 49.31 -0.48
N ALA A 118 29.81 50.27 -0.16
CA ALA A 118 30.71 50.86 -1.15
C ALA A 118 31.67 49.84 -1.80
N SER A 119 31.90 48.69 -1.15
CA SER A 119 32.71 47.58 -1.68
C SER A 119 31.99 46.74 -2.75
N PHE A 120 30.69 46.95 -2.95
CA PHE A 120 29.91 46.36 -4.04
C PHE A 120 29.85 47.38 -5.18
N VAL A 121 30.76 47.26 -6.13
CA VAL A 121 30.90 48.18 -7.25
C VAL A 121 29.90 47.80 -8.32
N VAL A 122 28.96 48.71 -8.64
CA VAL A 122 27.90 48.45 -9.61
C VAL A 122 28.15 49.25 -10.88
N ASP A 123 28.14 48.59 -12.02
CA ASP A 123 28.16 49.21 -13.34
C ASP A 123 26.76 49.23 -13.94
N LEU A 124 26.19 50.44 -13.99
CA LEU A 124 24.83 50.74 -14.45
C LEU A 124 24.83 51.48 -15.79
N SER A 125 26.00 51.60 -16.44
CA SER A 125 26.13 52.45 -17.62
C SER A 125 25.15 52.03 -18.71
N PRO A 126 24.53 52.98 -19.41
CA PRO A 126 23.79 52.67 -20.63
C PRO A 126 24.75 52.19 -21.70
N GLY A 127 24.19 51.50 -22.69
CA GLY A 127 24.83 51.31 -23.97
C GLY A 127 24.85 52.62 -24.75
N VAL A 128 25.94 52.88 -25.46
CA VAL A 128 26.03 53.98 -26.42
C VAL A 128 25.26 53.61 -27.70
N ASN A 129 24.70 54.59 -28.40
CA ASN A 129 24.26 54.37 -29.78
C ASN A 129 25.47 54.10 -30.68
N GLY A 130 25.24 53.38 -31.77
CA GLY A 130 26.22 53.24 -32.84
C GLY A 130 26.43 54.56 -33.58
N VAL A 131 27.37 54.54 -34.52
CA VAL A 131 27.69 55.66 -35.42
C VAL A 131 27.61 55.23 -36.88
N ASN A 132 27.43 56.20 -37.79
CA ASN A 132 27.79 55.97 -39.17
C ASN A 132 29.30 56.16 -39.31
N LEU A 133 29.98 55.17 -39.88
CA LEU A 133 31.44 55.15 -40.00
C LEU A 133 31.95 55.89 -41.26
N VAL A 134 31.04 56.43 -42.09
CA VAL A 134 31.38 57.21 -43.27
C VAL A 134 31.31 58.71 -42.96
N ALA A 135 32.46 59.39 -43.02
CA ALA A 135 32.65 60.79 -42.64
C ALA A 135 31.63 61.80 -43.21
N SER A 136 31.04 61.53 -44.38
CA SER A 136 29.99 62.38 -44.97
C SER A 136 28.63 62.25 -44.30
N CYS A 137 28.44 61.28 -43.42
CA CYS A 137 27.20 60.93 -42.73
C CYS A 137 27.38 60.85 -41.20
N ASP A 138 28.53 61.23 -40.62
CA ASP A 138 28.85 61.04 -39.19
C ASP A 138 27.85 61.72 -38.23
N ASP A 139 27.18 62.80 -38.66
CA ASP A 139 26.15 63.51 -37.87
C ASP A 139 24.75 62.89 -37.98
N VAL A 140 24.56 61.86 -38.81
CA VAL A 140 23.26 61.25 -39.05
C VAL A 140 23.01 60.13 -38.05
N THR A 141 22.39 60.47 -36.93
CA THR A 141 21.99 59.47 -35.92
C THR A 141 20.68 58.77 -36.26
N GLY A 142 19.87 59.31 -37.17
CA GLY A 142 18.54 58.74 -37.48
C GLY A 142 17.60 58.65 -36.28
N GLY A 143 17.86 59.40 -35.20
CA GLY A 143 17.13 59.31 -33.93
C GLY A 143 17.70 58.29 -32.95
N ALA A 144 18.78 57.59 -33.30
CA ALA A 144 19.50 56.73 -32.36
C ALA A 144 20.10 57.53 -31.21
N ILE A 145 19.84 57.07 -30.00
CA ILE A 145 20.34 57.65 -28.75
C ILE A 145 20.93 56.56 -27.87
N ALA A 146 21.81 56.95 -26.96
CA ALA A 146 22.24 56.08 -25.88
C ALA A 146 21.04 55.64 -25.03
N GLY A 147 21.14 54.48 -24.40
CA GLY A 147 20.11 54.00 -23.50
C GLY A 147 19.99 54.84 -22.23
N ASP A 148 18.92 54.61 -21.46
CA ASP A 148 18.76 55.23 -20.15
C ASP A 148 19.71 54.64 -19.12
N GLN A 149 20.14 55.45 -18.15
CA GLN A 149 20.99 55.02 -17.04
C GLN A 149 20.28 53.98 -16.16
N GLY A 150 20.97 52.89 -15.81
CA GLY A 150 20.48 51.89 -14.87
C GLY A 150 20.33 52.41 -13.44
N LYS A 151 19.62 51.69 -12.58
CA LYS A 151 19.31 52.15 -11.22
C LYS A 151 19.47 51.07 -10.14
N VAL A 152 19.90 51.52 -8.95
CA VAL A 152 19.84 50.71 -7.72
C VAL A 152 18.55 51.02 -6.96
N PHE A 153 17.86 49.97 -6.51
CA PHE A 153 16.66 50.05 -5.67
C PHE A 153 16.93 49.37 -4.33
N GLY A 154 17.04 50.16 -3.26
CA GLY A 154 17.06 49.65 -1.89
C GLY A 154 15.65 49.35 -1.37
N GLU A 155 15.59 48.70 -0.20
CA GLU A 155 14.35 48.37 0.51
C GLU A 155 13.36 47.60 -0.37
N ARG A 156 13.87 46.58 -1.05
CA ARG A 156 13.07 45.66 -1.87
C ARG A 156 13.08 44.30 -1.21
N THR A 157 11.93 43.80 -0.82
CA THR A 157 11.79 42.47 -0.23
C THR A 157 11.36 41.48 -1.30
N LEU A 158 12.01 40.32 -1.36
CA LEU A 158 11.40 39.18 -2.03
C LEU A 158 10.25 38.69 -1.16
N SER A 159 9.06 38.58 -1.75
CA SER A 159 7.99 37.81 -1.14
C SER A 159 8.45 36.37 -1.06
N ARG A 160 8.74 35.90 0.16
CA ARG A 160 8.98 34.48 0.44
C ARG A 160 7.66 33.83 0.79
N MET A 161 7.57 32.52 0.58
CA MET A 161 6.45 31.74 1.11
C MET A 161 6.60 31.69 2.64
N ASP A 162 5.61 32.21 3.37
CA ASP A 162 5.67 32.33 4.84
C ASP A 162 5.62 30.98 5.56
N ILE A 163 5.19 29.92 4.87
CA ILE A 163 5.14 28.56 5.40
C ILE A 163 6.02 27.67 4.52
N PRO A 164 7.24 27.32 4.94
CA PRO A 164 7.99 26.26 4.27
C PRO A 164 7.17 24.97 4.37
N PHE A 165 7.11 24.19 3.28
CA PHE A 165 6.44 22.89 3.26
C PHE A 165 6.90 22.03 4.45
N GLN A 166 6.00 21.79 5.41
CA GLN A 166 6.29 20.88 6.51
C GLN A 166 5.93 19.45 6.07
N PRO A 167 6.84 18.48 6.26
CA PRO A 167 6.57 17.09 5.91
C PRO A 167 5.40 16.51 6.73
N ILE A 168 4.74 15.48 6.20
CA ILE A 168 3.66 14.77 6.88
C ILE A 168 4.14 14.24 8.23
N THR A 169 3.31 14.40 9.25
CA THR A 169 3.45 13.71 10.54
C THR A 169 2.17 12.94 10.84
N LEU A 170 2.27 11.71 11.32
CA LEU A 170 1.10 10.96 11.77
C LEU A 170 0.84 11.24 13.26
N ASP A 171 -0.43 11.34 13.65
CA ASP A 171 -0.77 11.39 15.07
C ASP A 171 -0.69 9.98 15.65
N ASN A 172 0.45 9.65 16.25
CA ASN A 172 0.71 8.34 16.84
C ASN A 172 -0.14 8.04 18.09
N ALA A 173 -0.92 9.00 18.60
CA ALA A 173 -1.71 8.82 19.82
C ALA A 173 -2.84 7.78 19.70
N PHE A 174 -3.17 7.32 18.49
CA PHE A 174 -4.31 6.45 18.21
C PHE A 174 -3.95 5.08 17.61
N LEU A 175 -2.66 4.76 17.46
CA LEU A 175 -2.25 3.47 16.92
C LEU A 175 -2.05 2.47 18.07
N PRO A 176 -2.88 1.42 18.20
CA PRO A 176 -2.52 0.28 19.05
C PRO A 176 -1.24 -0.38 18.50
N ASP A 177 -0.40 -0.89 19.41
CA ASP A 177 0.86 -1.52 19.05
C ASP A 177 0.65 -2.80 18.21
N THR A 178 -0.52 -3.45 18.32
CA THR A 178 -0.90 -4.64 17.56
C THR A 178 -2.43 -4.78 17.49
N LEU A 179 -2.96 -5.30 16.37
CA LEU A 179 -4.39 -5.49 16.13
C LEU A 179 -4.76 -6.99 16.02
N CYS A 180 -5.99 -7.35 16.38
CA CYS A 180 -6.53 -8.66 16.05
C CYS A 180 -7.09 -8.70 14.62
N PRO A 181 -7.18 -9.88 13.98
CA PRO A 181 -7.75 -10.00 12.64
C PRO A 181 -9.18 -9.48 12.58
N GLY A 182 -9.42 -8.48 11.73
CA GLY A 182 -10.74 -7.87 11.53
C GLY A 182 -11.04 -6.68 12.45
N ASP A 183 -10.14 -6.30 13.35
CA ASP A 183 -10.28 -5.07 14.12
C ASP A 183 -10.28 -3.84 13.21
N SER A 184 -11.00 -2.80 13.64
CA SER A 184 -11.08 -1.53 12.93
C SER A 184 -10.19 -0.49 13.59
N ILE A 185 -9.35 0.16 12.80
CA ILE A 185 -8.52 1.28 13.23
C ILE A 185 -8.84 2.53 12.39
N VAL A 186 -8.72 3.71 13.00
CA VAL A 186 -8.78 4.99 12.31
C VAL A 186 -7.38 5.59 12.27
N LEU A 187 -6.90 5.87 11.08
CA LEU A 187 -5.63 6.56 10.84
C LEU A 187 -5.91 8.05 10.69
N ASP A 188 -5.16 8.90 11.40
CA ASP A 188 -5.21 10.37 11.32
C ASP A 188 -3.81 10.91 10.94
N ALA A 189 -3.67 11.40 9.72
CA ALA A 189 -2.44 11.99 9.22
C ALA A 189 -2.53 13.52 9.24
N ARG A 190 -1.46 14.20 9.66
CA ARG A 190 -1.41 15.65 9.76
C ARG A 190 -0.30 16.23 8.89
N ALA A 191 -0.65 17.25 8.13
CA ALA A 191 0.29 18.01 7.33
C ALA A 191 -0.21 19.46 7.24
N THR A 192 0.72 20.41 7.14
CA THR A 192 0.40 21.83 6.99
C THR A 192 1.01 22.35 5.71
N ALA A 193 0.20 23.01 4.88
CA ALA A 193 0.65 23.70 3.69
C ALA A 193 -0.05 25.06 3.55
N SER A 194 0.52 25.93 2.71
CA SER A 194 -0.06 27.23 2.35
C SER A 194 -1.28 27.11 1.41
N HIS A 195 -1.56 25.90 0.92
CA HIS A 195 -2.63 25.60 -0.02
C HIS A 195 -3.39 24.32 0.37
N PRO A 196 -4.59 24.08 -0.21
CA PRO A 196 -5.35 22.86 0.05
C PRO A 196 -4.57 21.61 -0.34
N LEU A 197 -4.45 20.66 0.59
CA LEU A 197 -3.77 19.38 0.38
C LEU A 197 -4.74 18.36 -0.23
N ILE A 198 -4.21 17.49 -1.08
CA ILE A 198 -4.90 16.31 -1.60
C ILE A 198 -4.30 15.08 -0.93
N TRP A 199 -5.15 14.23 -0.37
CA TRP A 199 -4.76 13.01 0.32
C TRP A 199 -5.05 11.78 -0.52
N ALA A 200 -4.11 10.83 -0.54
CA ALA A 200 -4.30 9.54 -1.17
C ALA A 200 -3.71 8.44 -0.26
N TRP A 201 -4.54 7.46 0.07
CA TRP A 201 -4.13 6.28 0.84
C TRP A 201 -3.90 5.09 -0.10
N SER A 202 -2.90 4.25 0.17
CA SER A 202 -2.49 3.15 -0.71
C SER A 202 -3.59 2.10 -0.97
N ASN A 203 -4.54 1.98 -0.05
CA ASN A 203 -5.71 1.10 -0.14
C ASN A 203 -6.95 1.80 -0.74
N ASN A 204 -6.81 3.06 -1.20
CA ASN A 204 -7.90 3.92 -1.65
C ASN A 204 -9.01 4.11 -0.58
N ALA A 205 -8.70 3.99 0.71
CA ALA A 205 -9.70 4.07 1.77
C ALA A 205 -10.32 5.46 1.94
N SER A 206 -9.63 6.52 1.53
CA SER A 206 -10.07 7.90 1.73
C SER A 206 -9.36 8.87 0.78
N THR A 207 -9.97 10.03 0.57
CA THR A 207 -9.36 11.24 -0.04
C THR A 207 -9.14 12.35 0.97
N GLU A 208 -9.36 12.05 2.26
CA GLU A 208 -9.22 12.96 3.39
C GLU A 208 -8.00 12.58 4.24
N SER A 209 -7.65 13.44 5.20
CA SER A 209 -6.57 13.20 6.16
C SER A 209 -6.81 12.03 7.12
N THR A 210 -8.05 11.53 7.17
CA THR A 210 -8.44 10.38 7.98
C THR A 210 -8.91 9.21 7.13
N ALA A 211 -8.55 7.98 7.53
CA ALA A 211 -9.01 6.75 6.87
C ALA A 211 -9.35 5.66 7.89
N SER A 212 -10.46 4.95 7.67
CA SER A 212 -10.80 3.74 8.42
C SER A 212 -10.19 2.52 7.73
N TYR A 213 -9.58 1.63 8.50
CA TYR A 213 -8.94 0.43 7.97
C TYR A 213 -9.27 -0.80 8.81
N GLN A 214 -9.42 -1.95 8.14
CA GLN A 214 -9.73 -3.25 8.74
C GLN A 214 -8.80 -4.32 8.15
N PRO A 215 -7.59 -4.50 8.68
CA PRO A 215 -6.68 -5.52 8.17
C PRO A 215 -7.07 -6.92 8.64
N SER A 216 -6.90 -7.88 7.75
CA SER A 216 -6.91 -9.31 8.10
C SER A 216 -5.50 -9.90 8.25
N ASN A 217 -4.49 -9.19 7.72
CA ASN A 217 -3.09 -9.59 7.78
C ASN A 217 -2.19 -8.39 8.05
N THR A 218 -1.02 -8.63 8.63
CA THR A 218 0.05 -7.62 8.73
C THR A 218 0.33 -7.03 7.36
N SER A 219 0.24 -5.71 7.24
CA SER A 219 0.31 -5.01 5.96
C SER A 219 0.99 -3.66 6.11
N LEU A 220 1.68 -3.23 5.06
CA LEU A 220 2.23 -1.89 4.96
C LEU A 220 1.16 -0.98 4.33
N ILE A 221 0.80 0.10 5.02
CA ILE A 221 -0.03 1.17 4.48
C ILE A 221 0.86 2.38 4.22
N SER A 222 0.72 2.97 3.04
CA SER A 222 1.33 4.25 2.72
C SER A 222 0.26 5.31 2.54
N THR A 223 0.53 6.51 3.04
CA THR A 223 -0.26 7.71 2.79
C THR A 223 0.60 8.70 2.03
N THR A 224 0.04 9.25 0.95
CA THR A 224 0.70 10.23 0.09
C THR A 224 -0.12 11.51 0.14
N ILE A 225 0.55 12.63 0.45
CA ILE A 225 0.00 13.96 0.19
C ILE A 225 0.58 14.48 -1.10
N SER A 226 -0.28 15.10 -1.90
CA SER A 226 0.14 15.90 -3.04
C SER A 226 -0.52 17.27 -2.98
N TYR A 227 0.19 18.26 -3.49
CA TYR A 227 -0.38 19.55 -3.81
C TYR A 227 0.20 20.03 -5.14
N SER A 228 -0.70 20.50 -6.02
CA SER A 228 -0.37 21.05 -7.33
C SER A 228 -0.43 22.58 -7.29
N ASP A 229 0.70 23.25 -7.52
CA ASP A 229 0.73 24.69 -7.78
C ASP A 229 1.05 25.02 -9.24
N LEU A 230 1.19 26.32 -9.52
CA LEU A 230 1.52 26.85 -10.85
C LEU A 230 2.95 26.49 -11.31
N THR A 231 3.77 25.86 -10.47
CA THR A 231 5.19 25.54 -10.71
C THR A 231 5.54 24.05 -10.65
N GLY A 232 4.65 23.18 -10.13
CA GLY A 232 4.81 21.73 -10.14
C GLY A 232 3.91 20.99 -9.14
N SER A 233 3.99 19.65 -9.14
CA SER A 233 3.44 18.81 -8.05
C SER A 233 4.55 18.54 -7.05
N CYS A 234 4.33 18.89 -5.79
CA CYS A 234 5.17 18.42 -4.69
C CYS A 234 4.44 17.29 -3.97
N ASP A 235 5.04 16.10 -4.04
CA ASP A 235 4.49 14.90 -3.41
C ASP A 235 5.38 14.51 -2.22
N SER A 236 4.75 14.11 -1.12
CA SER A 236 5.42 13.54 0.04
C SER A 236 4.64 12.32 0.50
N SER A 237 5.35 11.28 0.91
CA SER A 237 4.75 10.02 1.34
C SER A 237 5.28 9.60 2.70
N PHE A 238 4.42 8.95 3.48
CA PHE A 238 4.75 8.34 4.75
C PHE A 238 4.25 6.88 4.77
N ASP A 239 5.12 5.97 5.19
CA ASP A 239 4.81 4.55 5.28
C ASP A 239 4.61 4.15 6.75
N LEU A 240 3.52 3.45 7.02
CA LEU A 240 3.17 2.88 8.31
C LEU A 240 3.02 1.36 8.18
N LEU A 241 3.76 0.60 8.99
CA LEU A 241 3.57 -0.84 9.11
C LEU A 241 2.50 -1.12 10.16
N ILE A 242 1.41 -1.77 9.76
CA ILE A 242 0.36 -2.24 10.67
C ILE A 242 0.55 -3.72 10.93
N THR A 243 0.82 -4.06 12.19
CA THR A 243 0.97 -5.45 12.63
C THR A 243 -0.36 -6.02 13.09
N VAL A 244 -0.74 -7.17 12.54
CA VAL A 244 -1.92 -7.93 12.95
C VAL A 244 -1.47 -9.27 13.49
N ASN A 245 -1.94 -9.62 14.69
CA ASN A 245 -1.66 -10.90 15.30
C ASN A 245 -2.29 -12.03 14.50
N GLN A 246 -1.50 -13.08 14.29
CA GLN A 246 -1.93 -14.26 13.54
C GLN A 246 -1.58 -15.50 14.31
N ALA A 247 -2.46 -16.50 14.22
CA ALA A 247 -2.20 -17.84 14.68
C ALA A 247 -2.63 -18.85 13.64
N LEU A 248 -1.77 -19.83 13.40
CA LEU A 248 -2.12 -21.05 12.69
C LEU A 248 -2.28 -22.17 13.71
N ILE A 249 -3.49 -22.71 13.80
CA ILE A 249 -3.81 -23.84 14.66
C ILE A 249 -3.86 -25.11 13.82
N SER A 250 -3.15 -26.13 14.25
CA SER A 250 -3.17 -27.48 13.68
C SER A 250 -3.28 -28.51 14.80
N PHE A 251 -3.79 -29.70 14.49
CA PHE A 251 -3.92 -30.78 15.45
C PHE A 251 -3.00 -31.94 15.09
N ASP A 252 -2.47 -32.63 16.10
CA ASP A 252 -1.72 -33.88 15.87
C ASP A 252 -2.60 -34.90 15.14
N GLN A 253 -2.01 -35.64 14.18
CA GLN A 253 -2.75 -36.70 13.50
C GLN A 253 -3.11 -37.82 14.47
N PHE A 254 -4.36 -38.27 14.38
CA PHE A 254 -4.81 -39.47 15.08
C PHE A 254 -4.02 -40.69 14.55
N PRO A 255 -3.77 -41.71 15.40
CA PRO A 255 -3.25 -42.98 14.91
C PRO A 255 -4.13 -43.52 13.76
N GLU A 256 -3.52 -44.14 12.75
CA GLU A 256 -4.21 -44.57 11.51
C GLU A 256 -5.31 -45.63 11.75
N ASP A 257 -5.36 -46.25 12.93
CA ASP A 257 -6.44 -47.15 13.33
C ASP A 257 -7.64 -46.35 13.86
N PRO A 258 -8.87 -46.62 13.39
CA PRO A 258 -10.01 -45.84 13.80
C PRO A 258 -10.33 -46.12 15.28
N LEU A 259 -10.51 -45.04 16.05
CA LEU A 259 -10.79 -45.10 17.49
C LEU A 259 -12.06 -45.91 17.74
N GLN A 260 -12.01 -46.81 18.72
CA GLN A 260 -13.17 -47.59 19.15
C GLN A 260 -13.94 -46.87 20.28
N ILE A 261 -15.21 -47.23 20.43
CA ILE A 261 -16.02 -46.78 21.58
C ILE A 261 -15.34 -47.23 22.88
N GLY A 262 -14.96 -46.27 23.72
CA GLY A 262 -14.27 -46.50 24.99
C GLY A 262 -12.80 -46.09 24.97
N ASP A 263 -12.22 -45.89 23.78
CA ASP A 263 -10.87 -45.36 23.66
C ASP A 263 -10.81 -43.89 24.09
N THR A 264 -9.69 -43.49 24.68
CA THR A 264 -9.39 -42.09 24.97
C THR A 264 -8.55 -41.53 23.83
N ALA A 265 -9.16 -40.63 23.06
CA ALA A 265 -8.46 -39.83 22.07
C ALA A 265 -7.64 -38.73 22.77
N ARG A 266 -6.40 -38.58 22.30
CA ARG A 266 -5.50 -37.51 22.72
C ARG A 266 -5.38 -36.50 21.59
N VAL A 267 -5.93 -35.31 21.81
CA VAL A 267 -5.90 -34.21 20.85
C VAL A 267 -4.93 -33.15 21.36
N THR A 268 -3.78 -33.01 20.70
CA THR A 268 -2.85 -31.90 20.98
C THR A 268 -3.05 -30.83 19.90
N ALA A 269 -3.25 -29.58 20.31
CA ALA A 269 -3.21 -28.44 19.41
C ALA A 269 -1.77 -27.89 19.34
N ASN A 270 -1.29 -27.73 18.12
CA ASN A 270 -0.06 -27.01 17.79
C ASN A 270 -0.45 -25.63 17.25
N VAL A 271 -0.16 -24.59 18.03
CA VAL A 271 -0.48 -23.20 17.68
C VAL A 271 0.83 -22.48 17.36
N ALA A 272 0.97 -22.09 16.09
CA ALA A 272 2.04 -21.20 15.65
C ALA A 272 1.46 -19.78 15.58
N SER A 273 1.66 -19.00 16.64
CA SER A 273 1.16 -17.63 16.78
C SER A 273 2.30 -16.61 16.83
N SER A 274 2.00 -15.36 16.48
CA SER A 274 2.92 -14.23 16.65
C SER A 274 3.22 -13.94 18.11
N GLU A 275 2.23 -14.09 18.98
CA GLU A 275 2.33 -13.88 20.44
C GLU A 275 1.99 -15.16 21.22
N PRO A 276 2.47 -15.33 22.47
CA PRO A 276 2.15 -16.48 23.31
C PRO A 276 0.64 -16.62 23.57
N ILE A 277 0.16 -17.87 23.68
CA ILE A 277 -1.24 -18.15 24.02
C ILE A 277 -1.44 -18.10 25.53
N ALA A 278 -2.31 -17.19 25.99
CA ALA A 278 -2.65 -16.97 27.39
C ALA A 278 -3.78 -17.89 27.87
N GLN A 279 -4.75 -18.23 27.02
CA GLN A 279 -5.90 -19.06 27.40
C GLN A 279 -6.24 -20.11 26.34
N TRP A 280 -6.61 -21.29 26.83
CA TRP A 280 -6.98 -22.46 26.02
C TRP A 280 -8.40 -22.88 26.39
N ASN A 281 -9.30 -22.83 25.42
CA ASN A 281 -10.73 -22.93 25.67
C ASN A 281 -11.34 -23.96 24.70
N TRP A 282 -11.62 -25.17 25.17
CA TRP A 282 -12.14 -26.25 24.33
C TRP A 282 -13.65 -26.36 24.39
N GLU A 283 -14.29 -26.41 23.21
CA GLU A 283 -15.72 -26.60 23.05
C GLU A 283 -16.03 -27.99 22.51
N MET A 284 -16.96 -28.68 23.17
CA MET A 284 -17.45 -29.99 22.77
C MET A 284 -18.95 -29.96 22.50
N GLY A 285 -19.44 -29.07 21.62
CA GLY A 285 -20.81 -29.03 21.05
C GLY A 285 -22.03 -28.94 21.99
N GLU A 286 -21.92 -29.39 23.24
CA GLU A 286 -22.93 -29.42 24.30
C GLU A 286 -22.39 -28.79 25.60
N GLY A 287 -21.25 -28.10 25.51
CA GLY A 287 -20.64 -27.46 26.66
C GLY A 287 -19.17 -27.13 26.44
N PHE A 288 -18.67 -26.34 27.37
CA PHE A 288 -17.29 -25.89 27.44
C PHE A 288 -16.51 -26.77 28.41
N LEU A 289 -15.35 -27.25 27.99
CA LEU A 289 -14.31 -27.73 28.88
C LEU A 289 -13.19 -26.70 28.85
N SER A 290 -13.08 -25.84 29.86
CA SER A 290 -11.87 -25.05 30.02
C SER A 290 -10.76 -26.01 30.45
N ALA A 291 -9.85 -26.32 29.53
CA ALA A 291 -8.61 -26.99 29.86
C ALA A 291 -7.52 -25.92 29.70
N ASP A 292 -6.81 -25.58 30.77
CA ASP A 292 -5.73 -24.58 30.76
C ASP A 292 -4.47 -25.10 30.03
N SER A 293 -4.66 -25.87 28.96
CA SER A 293 -3.60 -26.50 28.19
C SER A 293 -4.01 -26.73 26.73
N ASN A 294 -3.01 -26.85 25.88
CA ASN A 294 -3.15 -27.23 24.47
C ASN A 294 -3.47 -28.73 24.26
N LEU A 295 -3.67 -29.49 25.33
CA LEU A 295 -3.97 -30.91 25.31
C LEU A 295 -5.41 -31.16 25.77
N LEU A 296 -6.16 -31.86 24.93
CA LEU A 296 -7.50 -32.34 25.24
C LEU A 296 -7.52 -33.87 25.26
N LEU A 297 -7.99 -34.46 26.37
CA LEU A 297 -8.23 -35.89 26.51
C LEU A 297 -9.74 -36.14 26.50
N VAL A 298 -10.23 -36.88 25.51
CA VAL A 298 -11.67 -37.12 25.32
C VAL A 298 -11.95 -38.57 24.96
N SER A 299 -13.07 -39.11 25.43
CA SER A 299 -13.53 -40.47 25.09
C SER A 299 -14.96 -40.39 24.54
N PRO A 300 -15.16 -39.85 23.32
CA PRO A 300 -16.50 -39.62 22.80
C PRO A 300 -17.18 -40.95 22.42
N PRO A 301 -18.49 -41.13 22.72
CA PRO A 301 -19.21 -42.36 22.39
C PRO A 301 -19.62 -42.47 20.92
N TYR A 302 -19.46 -41.41 20.13
CA TYR A 302 -19.74 -41.33 18.70
C TYR A 302 -18.84 -40.28 18.04
N SER A 303 -18.65 -40.39 16.72
CA SER A 303 -17.89 -39.41 15.93
C SER A 303 -18.42 -37.99 16.12
N ARG A 304 -17.54 -37.05 16.42
CA ARG A 304 -17.91 -35.65 16.70
C ARG A 304 -16.74 -34.69 16.45
N SER A 305 -17.08 -33.41 16.29
CA SER A 305 -16.09 -32.33 16.24
C SER A 305 -15.86 -31.68 17.60
N PHE A 306 -14.66 -31.11 17.74
CA PHE A 306 -14.20 -30.32 18.87
C PHE A 306 -13.58 -29.04 18.32
N CYS A 307 -13.79 -27.92 18.99
CA CYS A 307 -13.19 -26.64 18.61
C CYS A 307 -12.31 -26.12 19.74
N LEU A 308 -11.14 -25.60 19.39
CA LEU A 308 -10.27 -24.84 20.28
C LEU A 308 -10.47 -23.36 19.99
N ASN A 309 -10.78 -22.61 21.04
CA ASN A 309 -10.69 -21.17 21.11
C ASN A 309 -9.39 -20.83 21.86
N ALA A 310 -8.37 -20.33 21.17
CA ALA A 310 -7.12 -19.90 21.78
C ALA A 310 -7.11 -18.37 21.89
N VAL A 311 -6.76 -17.83 23.06
CA VAL A 311 -6.61 -16.38 23.26
C VAL A 311 -5.15 -16.08 23.55
N ASP A 312 -4.54 -15.18 22.78
CA ASP A 312 -3.17 -14.74 23.02
C ASP A 312 -3.04 -13.74 24.19
N GLU A 313 -1.81 -13.39 24.57
CA GLU A 313 -1.53 -12.43 25.65
C GLU A 313 -2.04 -11.01 25.35
N GLU A 314 -2.26 -10.67 24.07
CA GLU A 314 -2.83 -9.41 23.60
C GLU A 314 -4.37 -9.44 23.54
N GLY A 315 -4.98 -10.60 23.79
CA GLY A 315 -6.44 -10.77 23.84
C GLY A 315 -7.10 -11.17 22.51
N CYS A 316 -6.34 -11.49 21.47
CA CYS A 316 -6.88 -11.95 20.18
C CYS A 316 -7.36 -13.39 20.26
N LEU A 317 -8.58 -13.61 19.78
CA LEU A 317 -9.23 -14.92 19.74
C LEU A 317 -9.02 -15.61 18.40
N PHE A 318 -8.48 -16.82 18.43
CA PHE A 318 -8.30 -17.71 17.29
C PHE A 318 -9.10 -18.99 17.47
N GLN A 319 -9.74 -19.47 16.41
CA GLN A 319 -10.57 -20.68 16.47
C GLN A 319 -10.18 -21.69 15.38
N ALA A 320 -10.08 -22.96 15.77
CA ALA A 320 -9.99 -24.09 14.84
C ALA A 320 -10.72 -25.30 15.38
N CYS A 321 -11.21 -26.16 14.49
CA CYS A 321 -11.96 -27.36 14.86
C CYS A 321 -11.36 -28.60 14.23
N GLU A 322 -11.47 -29.73 14.93
CA GLU A 322 -11.03 -31.06 14.49
C GLU A 322 -12.14 -32.08 14.75
N SER A 323 -12.19 -33.13 13.92
CA SER A 323 -13.16 -34.22 14.09
C SER A 323 -12.49 -35.52 14.51
N VAL A 324 -13.02 -36.15 15.55
CA VAL A 324 -12.69 -37.52 15.91
C VAL A 324 -13.74 -38.45 15.30
N PHE A 325 -13.28 -39.45 14.57
CA PHE A 325 -14.12 -40.52 14.03
C PHE A 325 -14.02 -41.74 14.92
N ILE A 326 -15.17 -42.24 15.35
CA ILE A 326 -15.30 -43.47 16.12
C ILE A 326 -15.83 -44.56 15.19
N ASP A 327 -15.10 -45.67 15.07
CA ASP A 327 -15.56 -46.82 14.32
C ASP A 327 -16.71 -47.51 15.05
N ARG A 328 -17.74 -47.88 14.29
CA ARG A 328 -18.83 -48.68 14.84
C ARG A 328 -18.43 -50.14 14.78
N ILE A 329 -18.07 -50.67 15.94
CA ILE A 329 -17.94 -52.10 16.13
C ILE A 329 -19.34 -52.73 15.93
N LEU A 330 -19.47 -53.69 15.02
CA LEU A 330 -20.74 -54.37 14.71
C LEU A 330 -20.74 -55.83 15.19
N VAL A 331 -21.93 -56.41 15.33
CA VAL A 331 -22.13 -57.86 15.43
C VAL A 331 -22.14 -58.42 14.01
N VAL A 332 -21.37 -59.47 13.75
CA VAL A 332 -21.40 -60.14 12.44
C VAL A 332 -22.65 -61.03 12.39
N LEU A 333 -23.47 -60.82 11.36
CA LEU A 333 -24.73 -61.54 11.14
C LEU A 333 -24.56 -62.48 9.95
N PRO A 334 -24.78 -63.80 10.10
CA PRO A 334 -24.88 -64.70 8.96
C PRO A 334 -26.05 -64.34 8.05
N ASP A 335 -25.86 -64.51 6.74
CA ASP A 335 -26.88 -64.19 5.74
C ASP A 335 -27.89 -65.33 5.52
N ALA A 336 -27.52 -66.58 5.85
CA ALA A 336 -28.35 -67.77 5.67
C ALA A 336 -28.00 -68.91 6.62
N PHE A 337 -28.97 -69.80 6.87
CA PHE A 337 -28.77 -71.08 7.57
C PHE A 337 -29.76 -72.13 7.04
N SER A 338 -29.46 -73.41 7.25
CA SER A 338 -30.21 -74.55 6.71
C SER A 338 -30.48 -75.60 7.79
N PRO A 339 -31.60 -75.50 8.54
CA PRO A 339 -31.97 -76.45 9.59
C PRO A 339 -32.50 -77.77 9.00
N ASN A 340 -31.63 -78.55 8.36
CA ASN A 340 -31.95 -79.81 7.68
C ASN A 340 -31.43 -81.05 8.44
N GLY A 341 -30.67 -80.85 9.52
CA GLY A 341 -30.14 -81.90 10.39
C GLY A 341 -28.87 -82.58 9.86
N ASP A 342 -28.14 -81.96 8.94
CA ASP A 342 -26.87 -82.48 8.41
C ASP A 342 -25.63 -82.09 9.25
N GLY A 343 -25.83 -81.26 10.28
CA GLY A 343 -24.79 -80.76 11.17
C GLY A 343 -24.08 -79.50 10.68
N LEU A 344 -24.48 -78.94 9.52
CA LEU A 344 -23.86 -77.77 8.90
C LEU A 344 -24.86 -76.61 8.79
N ASN A 345 -24.59 -75.51 9.50
CA ASN A 345 -25.46 -74.33 9.54
C ASN A 345 -26.92 -74.66 9.94
N ASP A 346 -27.12 -75.66 10.82
CA ASP A 346 -28.45 -76.05 11.30
C ASP A 346 -29.09 -75.02 12.22
N VAL A 347 -28.29 -74.10 12.77
CA VAL A 347 -28.75 -73.03 13.66
C VAL A 347 -28.21 -71.69 13.18
N TYR A 348 -29.00 -70.65 13.41
CA TYR A 348 -28.58 -69.27 13.28
C TYR A 348 -27.97 -68.79 14.59
N GLU A 349 -26.68 -68.45 14.56
CA GLU A 349 -25.95 -67.82 15.66
C GLU A 349 -25.26 -66.54 15.16
N VAL A 350 -25.01 -65.60 16.08
CA VAL A 350 -24.36 -64.32 15.74
C VAL A 350 -22.99 -64.22 16.38
N PHE A 351 -22.10 -63.45 15.77
CA PHE A 351 -20.72 -63.33 16.23
C PHE A 351 -20.42 -61.89 16.65
N PRO A 352 -20.58 -61.54 17.94
CA PRO A 352 -20.25 -60.21 18.41
C PRO A 352 -18.72 -60.01 18.41
N HIS A 353 -18.30 -58.78 18.16
CA HIS A 353 -16.93 -58.37 18.47
C HIS A 353 -16.63 -58.55 19.98
N PRO A 354 -15.39 -58.84 20.40
CA PRO A 354 -15.04 -59.09 21.81
C PRO A 354 -15.45 -58.00 22.80
N ASN A 355 -15.58 -56.75 22.32
CA ASN A 355 -15.97 -55.59 23.14
C ASN A 355 -17.50 -55.37 23.21
N LEU A 356 -18.30 -56.26 22.61
CA LEU A 356 -19.75 -56.20 22.62
C LEU A 356 -20.35 -57.40 23.34
N GLN A 357 -21.30 -57.12 24.22
CA GLN A 357 -22.20 -58.11 24.78
C GLN A 357 -23.53 -58.03 24.04
N VAL A 358 -24.00 -59.14 23.47
CA VAL A 358 -25.37 -59.21 22.94
C VAL A 358 -26.34 -59.19 24.12
N VAL A 359 -27.29 -58.26 24.10
CA VAL A 359 -28.32 -58.11 25.14
C VAL A 359 -29.57 -58.90 24.76
N SER A 360 -30.05 -58.73 23.53
CA SER A 360 -31.21 -59.45 23.01
C SER A 360 -31.20 -59.53 21.50
N GLN A 361 -31.82 -60.58 20.95
CA GLN A 361 -32.03 -60.77 19.52
C GLN A 361 -33.52 -61.03 19.28
N LYS A 362 -34.08 -60.43 18.22
CA LYS A 362 -35.46 -60.63 17.78
C LYS A 362 -35.47 -60.98 16.30
N ILE A 363 -36.29 -61.96 15.92
CA ILE A 363 -36.43 -62.43 14.55
C ILE A 363 -37.88 -62.27 14.12
N PHE A 364 -38.08 -61.62 12.98
CA PHE A 364 -39.40 -61.34 12.43
C PHE A 364 -39.56 -62.02 11.08
N ASN A 365 -40.73 -62.60 10.82
CA ASN A 365 -41.08 -63.09 9.49
C ASN A 365 -41.33 -61.93 8.51
N ARG A 366 -41.57 -62.25 7.23
CA ARG A 366 -41.82 -61.24 6.18
C ARG A 366 -43.06 -60.35 6.41
N TRP A 367 -43.95 -60.75 7.30
CA TRP A 367 -45.15 -59.99 7.67
C TRP A 367 -44.93 -59.06 8.88
N GLY A 368 -43.73 -59.07 9.46
CA GLY A 368 -43.38 -58.27 10.64
C GLY A 368 -43.81 -58.89 11.97
N GLU A 369 -44.24 -60.16 11.96
CA GLU A 369 -44.56 -60.90 13.18
C GLU A 369 -43.27 -61.48 13.79
N GLU A 370 -43.11 -61.32 15.11
CA GLU A 370 -41.99 -61.85 15.87
C GLU A 370 -42.12 -63.38 15.99
N VAL A 371 -41.17 -64.11 15.43
CA VAL A 371 -41.13 -65.58 15.40
C VAL A 371 -39.99 -66.16 16.24
N ALA A 372 -39.14 -65.30 16.81
CA ALA A 372 -38.21 -65.68 17.88
C ALA A 372 -37.80 -64.45 18.69
N SER A 373 -37.63 -64.64 19.99
CA SER A 373 -37.01 -63.68 20.90
C SER A 373 -35.98 -64.44 21.75
N ILE A 374 -34.74 -63.98 21.69
CA ILE A 374 -33.57 -64.69 22.22
C ILE A 374 -32.82 -63.75 23.14
N ASP A 375 -32.66 -64.15 24.39
CA ASP A 375 -31.88 -63.39 25.37
C ASP A 375 -30.39 -63.69 25.20
N GLY A 376 -29.59 -62.63 25.13
CA GLY A 376 -28.13 -62.71 25.05
C GLY A 376 -27.60 -63.39 23.77
N LEU A 377 -26.44 -64.04 23.92
CA LEU A 377 -25.76 -64.78 22.86
C LEU A 377 -26.25 -66.24 22.85
N ASN A 378 -27.28 -66.51 22.05
CA ASN A 378 -27.88 -67.82 21.83
C ASN A 378 -28.28 -67.96 20.35
N PHE A 379 -28.75 -69.15 19.98
CA PHE A 379 -29.07 -69.50 18.59
C PHE A 379 -30.58 -69.65 18.34
N TRP A 380 -30.95 -69.66 17.06
CA TRP A 380 -32.27 -70.05 16.58
C TRP A 380 -32.18 -71.23 15.63
N ASP A 381 -32.99 -72.26 15.86
CA ASP A 381 -33.01 -73.50 15.06
C ASP A 381 -34.04 -73.48 13.92
N GLY A 382 -34.67 -72.33 13.65
CA GLY A 382 -35.70 -72.20 12.63
C GLY A 382 -37.08 -72.70 13.05
N ARG A 383 -37.32 -72.91 14.35
CA ARG A 383 -38.64 -73.30 14.89
C ARG A 383 -39.29 -72.15 15.66
N TRP A 384 -40.62 -72.10 15.63
CA TRP A 384 -41.43 -71.23 16.47
C TRP A 384 -42.66 -71.99 16.95
N GLU A 385 -42.94 -71.93 18.26
CA GLU A 385 -44.02 -72.71 18.91
C GLU A 385 -43.99 -74.23 18.62
N GLY A 386 -42.80 -74.78 18.36
CA GLY A 386 -42.60 -76.20 18.04
C GLY A 386 -42.74 -76.54 16.55
N GLU A 387 -43.17 -75.58 15.73
CA GLU A 387 -43.39 -75.74 14.29
C GLU A 387 -42.23 -75.17 13.46
N ASP A 388 -41.95 -75.90 12.40
CA ASP A 388 -40.88 -75.62 11.43
C ASP A 388 -41.21 -74.38 10.59
N GLN A 389 -40.44 -73.29 10.76
CA GLN A 389 -40.72 -72.03 10.07
C GLN A 389 -40.43 -72.11 8.56
N PRO A 390 -41.23 -71.47 7.68
CA PRO A 390 -41.06 -71.56 6.23
C PRO A 390 -39.68 -71.14 5.71
N ALA A 391 -39.27 -71.69 4.56
CA ALA A 391 -38.07 -71.25 3.84
C ALA A 391 -38.30 -69.87 3.21
N GLU A 392 -37.95 -68.82 3.94
CA GLU A 392 -38.19 -67.41 3.60
C GLU A 392 -37.05 -66.51 4.11
N THR A 393 -37.15 -65.20 3.84
CA THR A 393 -36.26 -64.19 4.43
C THR A 393 -36.89 -63.62 5.69
N TYR A 394 -36.11 -63.61 6.76
CA TYR A 394 -36.45 -63.06 8.07
C TYR A 394 -35.67 -61.77 8.32
N LEU A 395 -36.28 -60.86 9.09
CA LEU A 395 -35.63 -59.64 9.58
C LEU A 395 -35.11 -59.90 10.98
N ILE A 396 -33.86 -59.51 11.24
CA ILE A 396 -33.22 -59.67 12.54
C ILE A 396 -32.98 -58.30 13.15
N TYR A 397 -33.25 -58.19 14.43
CA TYR A 397 -32.97 -57.03 15.25
C TYR A 397 -32.16 -57.43 16.47
N ILE A 398 -30.98 -56.83 16.65
CA ILE A 398 -30.09 -57.14 17.75
C ILE A 398 -29.81 -55.88 18.54
N VAL A 399 -29.89 -55.99 19.86
CA VAL A 399 -29.39 -54.99 20.79
C VAL A 399 -28.12 -55.54 21.40
N SER A 400 -27.03 -54.77 21.30
CA SER A 400 -25.75 -55.08 21.94
C SER A 400 -25.28 -53.90 22.79
N GLU A 401 -24.48 -54.19 23.81
CA GLU A 401 -23.94 -53.21 24.75
C GLU A 401 -22.41 -53.32 24.75
N ASN A 402 -21.72 -52.18 24.65
CA ASN A 402 -20.27 -52.15 24.80
C ASN A 402 -19.90 -52.37 26.27
N ILE A 403 -19.04 -53.35 26.52
CA ILE A 403 -18.71 -53.80 27.89
C ILE A 403 -17.90 -52.77 28.70
N TYR A 404 -17.25 -51.81 28.04
CA TYR A 404 -16.45 -50.78 28.71
C TYR A 404 -17.25 -49.51 28.96
N THR A 405 -18.14 -49.12 28.05
CA THR A 405 -18.86 -47.83 28.13
C THR A 405 -20.32 -47.96 28.56
N GLY A 406 -20.90 -49.17 28.51
CA GLY A 406 -22.34 -49.38 28.69
C GLY A 406 -23.19 -48.82 27.54
N PHE A 407 -22.57 -48.34 26.46
CA PHE A 407 -23.29 -47.80 25.31
C PHE A 407 -24.06 -48.92 24.60
N ARG A 408 -25.37 -48.74 24.45
CA ARG A 408 -26.24 -49.68 23.74
C ARG A 408 -26.43 -49.26 22.29
N GLN A 409 -26.27 -50.21 21.39
CA GLN A 409 -26.52 -50.04 19.97
C GLN A 409 -27.45 -51.11 19.44
N ALA A 410 -28.18 -50.75 18.38
CA ALA A 410 -29.06 -51.64 17.67
C ALA A 410 -28.55 -51.90 16.25
N GLN A 411 -28.62 -53.16 15.82
CA GLN A 411 -28.26 -53.58 14.47
C GLN A 411 -29.42 -54.38 13.86
N TYR A 412 -29.62 -54.19 12.56
CA TYR A 412 -30.62 -54.92 11.79
C TYR A 412 -29.95 -55.75 10.70
N GLY A 413 -30.51 -56.91 10.40
CA GLY A 413 -30.00 -57.82 9.37
C GLY A 413 -31.10 -58.56 8.64
N ARG A 414 -30.75 -59.20 7.53
CA ARG A 414 -31.63 -60.11 6.79
C ARG A 414 -31.04 -61.51 6.87
N LEU A 415 -31.89 -62.49 7.15
CA LEU A 415 -31.50 -63.90 7.24
C LEU A 415 -32.37 -64.72 6.31
N SER A 416 -31.76 -65.56 5.49
CA SER A 416 -32.48 -66.52 4.67
C SER A 416 -32.51 -67.89 5.37
N LEU A 417 -33.71 -68.42 5.63
CA LEU A 417 -33.88 -69.81 6.05
C LEU A 417 -34.05 -70.66 4.79
N ILE A 418 -33.21 -71.68 4.65
CA ILE A 418 -33.23 -72.62 3.50
C ILE A 418 -33.54 -74.02 4.03
N ARG A 419 -34.30 -74.82 3.29
CA ARG A 419 -34.55 -76.24 3.64
C ARG A 419 -34.25 -77.17 2.49
#